data_AF-A0A820M0P0-F1
#
_entry.id   AF-A0A820M0P0-F1
#
_cell.length_a   1.000
_cell.length_b   1.000
_cell.length_c   1.000
_cell.angle_alpha   90.00
_cell.angle_beta   90.00
_cell.angle_gamma   90.00
#
_symmetry.space_group_name_H-M   'P 1'
#
loop_
_entity.id
_entity.type
_entity.pdbx_description
1 polymer ?
#
loop_
_entity_poly.entity_id
_entity_poly.type
_entity_poly.pdbx_seq_one_letter_code
_entity_poly.pdbx_strand_id
1 'polypeptide(L)' 'RTDGCNYIFNLLTGYQDPPAGVKGEPNLHYNPYFSGGWIAMPKQLYDDQIEYSDGTKASESQLAKDVTEF' A
#
# COMPACT_ATOMS: atom_id res chain seq x y z
N ARG A 1 -5.91 -11.89 10.14
CA ARG A 1 -4.45 -11.80 9.87
C ARG A 1 -3.75 -11.51 11.19
N THR A 2 -2.57 -12.07 11.42
CA THR A 2 -1.73 -11.67 12.54
C THR A 2 -1.35 -10.20 12.33
N ASP A 3 -1.55 -9.36 13.35
CA ASP A 3 -1.17 -7.94 13.33
C ASP A 3 -2.03 -7.00 12.44
N GLY A 4 -3.36 -7.15 12.48
CA GLY A 4 -4.36 -6.51 11.60
C GLY A 4 -4.06 -5.09 11.09
N CYS A 5 -3.92 -4.09 11.96
CA CYS A 5 -3.68 -2.70 11.56
C CYS A 5 -2.28 -2.51 10.94
N ASN A 6 -1.24 -3.05 11.58
CA ASN A 6 0.13 -2.97 11.07
C ASN A 6 0.26 -3.67 9.71
N TYR A 7 -0.45 -4.77 9.53
CA TYR A 7 -0.50 -5.49 8.27
C TYR A 7 -1.08 -4.63 7.14
N ILE A 8 -2.22 -3.97 7.39
CA ILE A 8 -2.87 -3.13 6.36
C ILE A 8 -2.01 -1.90 6.06
N PHE A 9 -1.43 -1.26 7.08
CA PHE A 9 -0.52 -0.13 6.90
C PHE A 9 0.67 -0.50 5.99
N ASN A 10 1.34 -1.61 6.31
CA ASN A 10 2.48 -2.10 5.53
C ASN A 10 2.07 -2.55 4.12
N LEU A 11 0.87 -3.14 3.97
CA LEU A 11 0.37 -3.51 2.65
C LEU A 11 0.11 -2.28 1.77
N LEU A 12 -0.48 -1.21 2.32
CA LEU A 12 -0.82 -0.01 1.55
C LEU A 12 0.42 0.82 1.17
N THR A 13 1.44 0.86 2.03
CA THR A 13 2.67 1.64 1.82
C THR A 13 3.82 0.83 1.18
N GLY A 14 3.70 -0.50 1.12
CA GLY A 14 4.78 -1.40 0.71
C GLY A 14 4.86 -1.77 -0.76
N TYR A 15 4.10 -1.11 -1.64
CA TYR A 15 4.16 -1.40 -3.09
C TYR A 15 5.53 -1.04 -3.67
N GLN A 16 6.18 -2.01 -4.31
CA GLN A 16 7.49 -1.83 -4.93
C GLN A 16 7.63 -2.68 -6.18
N ASP A 17 8.66 -2.40 -6.98
CA ASP A 17 8.99 -3.24 -8.13
C ASP A 17 9.49 -4.62 -7.69
N PRO A 18 9.15 -5.69 -8.45
CA PRO A 18 9.65 -7.02 -8.15
C PRO A 18 11.17 -7.10 -8.34
N PRO A 19 11.86 -7.96 -7.56
CA PRO A 19 13.29 -8.17 -7.72
C PRO A 19 13.63 -8.74 -9.11
N ALA A 20 14.85 -8.52 -9.57
CA ALA A 20 15.31 -8.93 -10.88
C ALA A 20 15.07 -10.45 -11.11
N GLY A 21 14.37 -10.77 -12.20
CA GLY A 21 14.05 -12.16 -12.57
C GLY A 21 12.69 -12.67 -12.06
N VAL A 22 12.00 -11.92 -11.21
CA VAL A 22 10.67 -12.28 -10.71
C VAL A 22 9.62 -11.51 -11.53
N LYS A 23 8.87 -12.23 -12.36
CA LYS A 23 7.79 -11.67 -13.18
C LYS A 23 6.45 -12.22 -12.71
N GLY A 24 5.50 -11.32 -12.53
CA GLY A 24 4.13 -11.65 -12.15
C GLY A 24 3.27 -11.89 -13.38
N GLU A 25 2.09 -12.41 -13.15
CA GLU A 25 1.06 -12.44 -14.18
C GLU A 25 0.61 -11.01 -14.52
N PRO A 26 0.09 -10.79 -15.75
CA PRO A 26 -0.54 -9.52 -16.10
C PRO A 26 -1.65 -9.18 -15.09
N ASN A 27 -1.69 -7.92 -14.64
CA ASN A 27 -2.56 -7.38 -13.58
C ASN A 27 -2.21 -7.76 -12.14
N LEU A 28 -1.07 -8.43 -11.90
CA LEU A 28 -0.53 -8.58 -10.55
C LEU A 28 0.52 -7.50 -10.25
N HIS A 29 0.45 -6.97 -9.03
CA HIS A 29 1.38 -6.00 -8.48
C HIS A 29 2.23 -6.66 -7.40
N TYR A 30 3.50 -6.28 -7.33
CA TYR A 30 4.40 -6.84 -6.34
C TYR A 30 4.30 -6.08 -5.01
N ASN A 31 4.15 -6.83 -3.92
CA ASN A 31 4.12 -6.32 -2.57
C ASN A 31 4.70 -7.38 -1.60
N PRO A 32 5.83 -7.10 -0.93
CA PRO A 32 6.52 -8.07 -0.08
C PRO A 32 5.72 -8.45 1.17
N TYR A 33 4.78 -7.61 1.61
CA TYR A 33 3.91 -7.88 2.76
C TYR A 33 2.72 -8.76 2.38
N PHE A 34 2.44 -8.95 1.10
CA PHE A 34 1.43 -9.90 0.66
C PHE A 34 1.99 -11.32 0.63
N SER A 35 1.24 -12.27 1.16
CA SER A 35 1.64 -13.69 1.14
C SER A 35 1.73 -14.17 -0.30
N GLY A 36 2.94 -14.51 -0.77
CA GLY A 36 3.21 -14.88 -2.17
C GLY A 36 3.73 -13.73 -3.04
N GLY A 37 3.87 -12.52 -2.48
CA GLY A 37 4.48 -11.36 -3.14
C GLY A 37 3.62 -10.69 -4.21
N TRP A 38 2.58 -11.36 -4.73
CA TRP A 38 1.75 -10.85 -5.81
C TRP A 38 0.33 -10.59 -5.35
N ILE A 39 -0.16 -9.36 -5.57
CA ILE A 39 -1.51 -8.94 -5.24
C ILE A 39 -2.22 -8.41 -6.49
N ALA A 40 -3.50 -8.75 -6.65
CA ALA A 40 -4.32 -8.23 -7.76
C ALA A 40 -4.81 -6.79 -7.55
N MET A 41 -4.46 -6.18 -6.42
CA MET A 41 -4.81 -4.80 -6.08
C MET A 41 -3.69 -3.88 -6.57
N PRO A 42 -3.99 -2.85 -7.37
CA PRO A 42 -3.02 -1.80 -7.68
C PRO A 42 -2.84 -0.89 -6.47
N LYS A 43 -1.68 -0.21 -6.41
CA LYS A 43 -1.43 0.86 -5.45
C LYS A 43 -2.56 1.91 -5.52
N GLN A 44 -3.26 2.12 -4.41
CA GLN A 44 -4.42 3.03 -4.32
C GLN A 44 -4.08 4.39 -3.71
N LEU A 45 -2.97 4.46 -2.96
CA LEU A 45 -2.55 5.66 -2.25
C LEU A 45 -1.35 6.27 -2.97
N TYR A 46 -1.47 7.55 -3.28
CA TYR A 46 -0.41 8.38 -3.83
C TYR A 46 -0.34 9.67 -3.02
N ASP A 47 0.84 10.28 -2.97
CA ASP A 47 1.02 11.59 -2.35
C ASP A 47 0.11 12.64 -3.01
N ASP A 48 -0.47 13.51 -2.18
CA ASP A 48 -1.35 14.62 -2.55
C ASP A 48 -2.64 14.22 -3.31
N GLN A 49 -3.08 12.97 -3.15
CA GLN A 49 -4.31 12.48 -3.80
C GLN A 49 -5.60 13.06 -3.19
N ILE A 50 -5.56 13.49 -1.93
CA ILE A 50 -6.70 14.03 -1.18
C ILE A 50 -6.25 15.33 -0.51
N GLU A 51 -7.14 16.32 -0.41
CA GLU A 51 -6.89 17.52 0.39
C GLU A 51 -7.57 17.36 1.74
N TYR A 52 -6.78 17.32 2.82
CA TYR A 52 -7.33 17.25 4.16
C TYR A 52 -7.96 18.60 4.54
N SER A 53 -9.15 18.56 5.14
CA SER A 53 -9.88 19.76 5.55
C SER A 53 -9.19 20.57 6.66
N ASP A 54 -8.21 19.96 7.34
CA ASP A 54 -7.41 20.57 8.41
C ASP A 54 -6.05 21.13 7.94
N GLY A 55 -5.73 21.00 6.64
CA GLY A 55 -4.47 21.44 6.06
C GLY A 55 -3.29 20.48 6.28
N THR A 56 -3.53 19.27 6.79
CA THR A 56 -2.50 18.23 6.89
C THR A 56 -2.04 17.80 5.50
N LYS A 57 -0.72 17.60 5.33
CA LYS A 57 -0.18 17.09 4.06
C LYS A 57 -0.64 15.66 3.83
N ALA A 58 -1.26 15.42 2.67
CA ALA A 58 -1.70 14.09 2.27
C ALA A 58 -0.57 13.24 1.71
N SER A 59 0.40 12.93 2.57
CA SER A 59 1.38 11.92 2.24
C SER A 59 0.75 10.53 2.22
N GLU A 60 1.30 9.63 1.41
CA GLU A 60 0.89 8.22 1.36
C GLU A 60 0.88 7.56 2.74
N SER A 61 1.89 7.86 3.57
CA SER A 61 1.98 7.34 4.94
C SER A 61 0.87 7.85 5.86
N GLN A 62 0.44 9.11 5.68
CA GLN A 62 -0.63 9.71 6.47
C GLN A 62 -1.98 9.12 6.05
N LEU A 63 -2.23 9.03 4.74
CA LEU A 63 -3.42 8.37 4.18
C LEU A 63 -3.53 6.91 4.63
N ALA A 64 -2.42 6.16 4.60
CA ALA A 64 -2.40 4.77 5.04
C ALA A 64 -2.70 4.64 6.53
N LYS A 65 -2.16 5.53 7.36
CA LYS A 65 -2.43 5.56 8.81
C LYS A 65 -3.90 5.82 9.10
N ASP A 66 -4.47 6.86 8.48
CA ASP A 66 -5.86 7.23 8.71
C ASP A 66 -6.83 6.12 8.28
N VAL A 67 -6.56 5.44 7.15
CA VAL A 67 -7.35 4.28 6.70
C VAL A 67 -7.25 3.08 7.64
N THR A 68 -6.11 2.89 8.32
CA THR A 68 -5.92 1.76 9.24
C THR A 68 -6.52 1.97 10.63
N GLU A 69 -6.79 3.21 10.99
CA GLU A 69 -7.32 3.62 12.31
C GLU A 69 -8.85 3.84 12.29
N PHE A 70 -9.46 3.96 11.10
CA PHE A 70 -10.90 4.16 10.90
C PHE A 70 -11.72 2.88 11.13
#